data_AF-A0A0E9LYT7-F1
#
_entry.id   AF-A0A0E9LYT7-F1
#
_cell.length_a   1.000
_cell.length_b   1.000
_cell.length_c   1.000
_cell.angle_alpha   90.00
_cell.angle_beta   90.00
_cell.angle_gamma   90.00
#
_symmetry.space_group_name_H-M   'P 1'
#
loop_
_entity.id
_entity.type
_entity.pdbx_description
1 polymer ?
#
loop_
_entity_poly.entity_id
_entity_poly.type
_entity_poly.pdbx_seq_one_letter_code
_entity_poly.pdbx_strand_id
1 'polypeptide(L)'
;MGNYQITELEPETIKKETLRKFQLTYENGNAPITIYLNERAKCNDYIVRSNVMEVQYVCNKQGFGATRVNSKFSLYPEQTNNMFLSTEALGYQSRITGGEISVEKALGLIACYYPSLLKNMQNIAAVN
;
A
#
# COMPACT_ATOMS: atom_id res chain seq x y z
N MET A 1 4.80 -2.80 18.03
CA MET A 1 4.66 -2.30 16.64
C MET A 1 5.84 -1.37 16.41
N GLY A 2 6.62 -1.56 15.35
CA GLY A 2 7.82 -0.74 15.11
C GLY A 2 7.46 0.71 14.79
N ASN A 3 8.36 1.64 15.08
CA ASN A 3 8.17 3.02 14.66
C ASN A 3 8.28 3.12 13.14
N TYR A 4 7.44 3.98 12.55
CA TYR A 4 7.48 4.31 11.14
C TYR A 4 7.45 5.82 10.94
N GLN A 5 7.93 6.26 9.79
CA GLN A 5 7.82 7.64 9.34
C GLN A 5 7.20 7.67 7.94
N ILE A 6 6.32 8.63 7.71
CA ILE A 6 5.75 8.90 6.39
C ILE A 6 6.13 10.32 6.00
N THR A 7 6.72 10.48 4.82
CA THR A 7 7.14 11.76 4.28
C THR A 7 6.47 11.96 2.92
N GLU A 8 5.79 13.10 2.74
CA GLU A 8 5.27 13.49 1.42
C GLU A 8 6.44 13.93 0.52
N LEU A 9 6.43 13.47 -0.72
CA LEU A 9 7.42 13.76 -1.74
C LEU A 9 6.75 14.52 -2.90
N GLU A 10 7.58 14.99 -3.83
CA GLU A 10 7.07 15.58 -5.07
C GLU A 10 6.11 14.62 -5.79
N PRO A 11 4.94 15.13 -6.25
CA PRO A 11 3.98 14.34 -7.01
C PRO A 11 4.60 13.69 -8.26
N GLU A 12 4.06 12.55 -8.66
CA GLU A 12 4.55 11.78 -9.82
C GLU A 12 3.43 11.58 -10.84
N THR A 13 3.74 11.76 -12.13
CA THR A 13 2.76 11.52 -13.20
C THR A 13 2.86 10.09 -13.70
N ILE A 14 1.82 9.29 -13.46
CA ILE A 14 1.71 7.90 -13.90
C ILE A 14 0.54 7.80 -14.90
N LYS A 15 0.83 7.34 -16.13
CA LYS A 15 -0.17 7.16 -17.19
C LYS A 15 -1.11 8.38 -17.39
N LYS A 16 -0.52 9.59 -17.37
CA LYS A 16 -1.20 10.90 -17.51
C LYS A 16 -2.02 11.35 -16.29
N GLU A 17 -1.89 10.68 -15.15
CA GLU A 17 -2.46 11.14 -13.87
C GLU A 17 -1.34 11.58 -12.93
N THR A 18 -1.41 12.82 -12.45
CA THR A 18 -0.49 13.32 -11.43
C THR A 18 -0.98 12.86 -10.06
N LEU A 19 -0.20 12.00 -9.42
CA LEU A 19 -0.52 11.38 -8.14
C LEU A 19 0.36 11.99 -7.06
N ARG A 20 -0.22 12.25 -5.89
CA ARG A 20 0.59 12.59 -4.70
C ARG A 20 1.40 11.37 -4.30
N LYS A 21 2.61 11.61 -3.81
CA LYS A 21 3.58 10.57 -3.51
C LYS A 21 4.03 10.69 -2.07
N PHE A 22 4.06 9.57 -1.38
CA PHE A 22 4.58 9.48 -0.03
C PHE A 22 5.61 8.35 0.05
N GLN A 23 6.57 8.51 0.95
CA GLN A 23 7.52 7.50 1.31
C GLN A 23 7.28 7.06 2.74
N LEU A 24 7.05 5.76 2.93
CA LEU A 24 6.91 5.09 4.21
C LEU A 24 8.22 4.35 4.53
N THR A 25 8.84 4.69 5.65
CA THR A 25 10.03 4.01 6.17
C THR A 25 9.73 3.42 7.54
N TYR A 26 10.14 2.18 7.77
CA TYR A 26 10.15 1.57 9.10
C TYR A 26 11.55 1.68 9.69
N GLU A 27 11.65 1.93 11.00
CA GLU A 27 12.94 2.12 11.69
C GLU A 27 13.93 0.97 11.47
N ASN A 28 13.44 -0.27 11.36
CA ASN A 28 14.25 -1.47 11.09
C ASN A 28 13.95 -2.08 9.70
N GLY A 29 13.39 -1.30 8.77
CA GLY A 29 13.04 -1.76 7.44
C GLY A 29 14.22 -1.68 6.48
N ASN A 30 14.44 -2.73 5.68
CA ASN A 30 15.53 -2.77 4.69
C ASN A 30 15.32 -1.83 3.49
N ALA A 31 14.08 -1.44 3.19
CA ALA A 31 13.77 -0.57 2.04
C ALA A 31 12.55 0.32 2.29
N PRO A 32 12.54 1.56 1.77
CA PRO A 32 11.38 2.42 1.80
C PRO A 32 10.26 1.86 0.93
N ILE A 33 9.02 2.13 1.32
CA ILE A 33 7.80 1.80 0.59
C ILE A 33 7.25 3.09 0.00
N THR A 34 6.87 3.04 -1.27
CA THR A 34 6.22 4.18 -1.94
C THR A 34 4.71 4.02 -1.85
N ILE A 35 4.02 5.11 -1.53
CA ILE A 35 2.56 5.20 -1.53
C ILE A 35 2.16 6.28 -2.53
N TYR A 36 1.43 5.92 -3.56
CA TYR A 36 0.80 6.86 -4.48
C TYR A 36 -0.65 7.06 -4.09
N LEU A 37 -1.08 8.31 -3.99
CA LEU A 37 -2.47 8.66 -3.74
C LEU A 37 -3.09 9.21 -5.02
N ASN A 38 -4.10 8.48 -5.52
CA ASN A 38 -5.02 8.93 -6.55
C ASN A 38 -6.30 9.45 -5.90
N GLU A 39 -6.39 10.77 -5.73
CA GLU A 39 -7.57 11.42 -5.16
C GLU A 39 -8.66 11.57 -6.22
N ARG A 40 -9.84 11.02 -5.94
CA ARG A 40 -11.03 11.21 -6.77
C ARG A 40 -12.15 11.71 -5.87
N ALA A 41 -13.10 12.46 -6.45
CA ALA A 41 -14.14 13.18 -5.71
C ALA A 41 -14.96 12.37 -4.67
N LYS A 42 -14.98 11.03 -4.76
CA LYS A 42 -15.71 10.14 -3.83
C LYS A 42 -14.90 8.91 -3.41
N CYS A 43 -13.64 8.81 -3.83
CA CYS A 43 -12.84 7.61 -3.67
C CYS A 43 -11.35 7.95 -3.76
N ASN A 44 -10.60 7.59 -2.73
CA ASN A 44 -9.15 7.71 -2.73
C ASN A 44 -8.54 6.32 -2.88
N ASP A 45 -7.72 6.14 -3.91
CA ASP A 45 -6.94 4.91 -4.10
C ASP A 45 -5.49 5.17 -3.67
N TYR A 46 -4.97 4.27 -2.84
CA TYR A 46 -3.61 4.31 -2.34
C TYR A 46 -2.85 3.12 -2.92
N ILE A 47 -1.99 3.35 -3.90
CA ILE A 47 -1.14 2.31 -4.49
C ILE A 47 0.14 2.23 -3.68
N VAL A 48 0.34 1.12 -2.97
CA VAL A 48 1.47 0.89 -2.07
C VAL A 48 2.41 -0.11 -2.71
N ARG A 49 3.69 0.28 -2.88
CA ARG A 49 4.68 -0.50 -3.62
C ARG A 49 6.01 -0.57 -2.88
N SER A 50 6.54 -1.77 -2.76
CA SER A 50 7.93 -2.06 -2.40
C SER A 50 8.68 -2.63 -3.60
N ASN A 51 9.91 -3.10 -3.38
CA ASN A 51 10.73 -3.78 -4.39
C ASN A 51 10.15 -5.13 -4.86
N VAL A 52 9.34 -5.80 -4.03
CA VAL A 52 8.86 -7.18 -4.28
C VAL A 52 7.35 -7.30 -4.37
N MET A 53 6.60 -6.31 -3.89
CA MET A 53 5.15 -6.41 -3.77
C MET A 53 4.45 -5.08 -4.06
N GLU A 54 3.25 -5.17 -4.63
CA GLU A 54 2.31 -4.07 -4.72
C GLU A 54 0.92 -4.45 -4.18
N VAL A 55 0.26 -3.50 -3.53
CA VAL A 55 -1.11 -3.63 -3.03
C VAL A 55 -1.81 -2.28 -3.14
N GLN A 56 -3.13 -2.28 -3.25
CA GLN A 56 -3.92 -1.06 -3.26
C GLN A 56 -4.83 -1.01 -2.03
N TYR A 57 -4.96 0.16 -1.43
CA TYR A 57 -6.04 0.43 -0.49
C TYR A 57 -7.06 1.36 -1.12
N VAL A 58 -8.34 1.12 -0.85
CA VAL A 58 -9.45 1.92 -1.37
C VAL A 58 -10.18 2.53 -0.19
N CYS A 59 -10.30 3.86 -0.20
CA CYS A 59 -11.14 4.61 0.74
C CYS A 59 -12.35 5.18 0.00
N ASN A 60 -13.55 4.84 0.45
CA ASN A 60 -14.79 5.43 -0.04
C ASN A 60 -15.83 5.47 1.09
N LYS A 61 -17.06 5.88 0.78
CA LYS A 61 -18.15 5.98 1.78
C LYS A 61 -18.44 4.68 2.54
N GLN A 62 -18.16 3.51 1.97
CA GLN A 62 -18.41 2.22 2.61
C GLN A 62 -17.32 1.86 3.64
N GLY A 63 -16.10 2.33 3.42
CA GLY A 63 -14.98 1.97 4.25
C GLY A 63 -13.62 2.20 3.62
N PHE A 64 -12.62 1.72 4.36
CA PHE A 64 -11.23 1.63 3.95
C PHE A 64 -10.77 0.18 4.01
N GLY A 65 -10.09 -0.31 2.98
CA GLY A 65 -9.59 -1.69 2.94
C GLY A 65 -8.62 -1.96 1.80
N ALA A 66 -7.92 -3.09 1.89
CA ALA A 66 -6.92 -3.54 0.94
C ALA A 66 -7.53 -4.37 -0.20
N THR A 67 -6.94 -4.26 -1.37
CA THR A 67 -7.30 -5.01 -2.58
C THR A 67 -6.07 -5.14 -3.48
N ARG A 68 -6.18 -5.96 -4.54
CA ARG A 68 -5.15 -6.02 -5.59
C ARG A 68 -5.08 -4.69 -6.31
N VAL A 69 -3.87 -4.30 -6.74
CA VAL A 69 -3.68 -3.08 -7.52
C VAL A 69 -4.47 -3.16 -8.82
N ASN A 70 -5.20 -2.10 -9.13
CA ASN A 70 -5.90 -1.97 -10.39
C ASN A 70 -4.92 -2.15 -11.58
N SER A 71 -5.31 -2.88 -12.62
CA SER A 71 -4.47 -3.16 -13.80
C SER A 71 -3.91 -1.90 -14.47
N LYS A 72 -4.57 -0.75 -14.31
CA LYS A 72 -4.06 0.55 -14.74
C LYS A 72 -2.74 0.92 -14.06
N PHE A 73 -2.58 0.64 -12.78
CA PHE A 73 -1.41 1.04 -11.98
C PHE A 73 -0.47 -0.12 -11.66
N SER A 74 -0.90 -1.36 -11.91
CA SER A 74 -0.10 -2.56 -11.66
C SER A 74 1.17 -2.59 -12.51
N LEU A 75 2.29 -2.92 -11.88
CA LEU A 75 3.59 -3.13 -12.52
C LEU A 75 4.03 -4.59 -12.49
N TYR A 76 3.57 -5.36 -11.50
CA TYR A 76 3.97 -6.76 -11.35
C TYR A 76 2.90 -7.68 -11.94
N PRO A 77 3.30 -8.72 -12.71
CA PRO A 77 2.38 -9.79 -13.06
C PRO A 77 1.75 -10.37 -11.79
N GLU A 78 0.45 -10.70 -11.85
CA GLU A 78 -0.29 -11.16 -10.68
C GLU A 78 0.37 -12.37 -10.01
N GLN A 79 0.88 -13.31 -10.81
CA GLN A 79 1.57 -14.50 -10.33
C GLN A 79 2.80 -14.13 -9.48
N THR A 80 3.62 -13.20 -9.96
CA THR A 80 4.81 -12.70 -9.25
C THR A 80 4.42 -11.99 -7.96
N ASN A 81 3.41 -11.10 -8.02
CA ASN A 81 2.96 -10.38 -6.82
C ASN A 81 2.39 -11.34 -5.76
N ASN A 82 1.65 -12.37 -6.18
CA ASN A 82 1.09 -13.39 -5.30
C ASN A 82 2.16 -14.28 -4.63
N MET A 83 3.41 -14.28 -5.09
CA MET A 83 4.50 -14.95 -4.37
C MET A 83 4.82 -14.25 -3.04
N PHE A 84 4.63 -12.92 -2.99
CA PHE A 84 4.93 -12.08 -1.82
C PHE A 84 3.68 -11.58 -1.10
N LEU A 85 2.55 -11.42 -1.79
CA LEU A 85 1.29 -10.97 -1.21
C LEU A 85 0.49 -12.14 -0.63
N SER A 86 0.17 -12.05 0.66
CA SER A 86 -0.69 -13.00 1.38
C SER A 86 -2.16 -12.77 0.99
N THR A 87 -2.71 -13.68 0.18
CA THR A 87 -4.13 -13.66 -0.20
C THR A 87 -5.05 -13.75 1.02
N GLU A 88 -4.65 -14.49 2.05
CA GLU A 88 -5.39 -14.62 3.31
C GLU A 88 -5.41 -13.29 4.07
N ALA A 89 -4.25 -12.68 4.30
CA ALA A 89 -4.17 -11.38 4.97
C ALA A 89 -4.88 -10.28 4.18
N LEU A 90 -4.80 -10.32 2.84
CA LEU A 90 -5.55 -9.44 1.95
C LEU A 90 -7.06 -9.59 2.16
N GLY A 91 -7.55 -10.82 2.31
CA GLY A 91 -8.95 -11.10 2.60
C GLY A 91 -9.40 -10.48 3.93
N TYR A 92 -8.63 -10.69 5.01
CA TYR A 92 -8.90 -10.10 6.32
C TYR A 92 -8.85 -8.56 6.31
N GLN A 93 -8.03 -7.98 5.44
CA GLN A 93 -7.88 -6.52 5.30
C GLN A 93 -8.78 -5.90 4.24
N SER A 94 -9.63 -6.68 3.57
CA SER A 94 -10.57 -6.16 2.56
C SER A 94 -11.50 -5.07 3.09
N ARG A 95 -11.68 -5.01 4.42
CA ARG A 95 -12.30 -3.91 5.14
C ARG A 95 -11.66 -3.74 6.52
N ILE A 96 -10.85 -2.70 6.67
CA ILE A 96 -10.19 -2.31 7.92
C ILE A 96 -11.08 -1.39 8.75
N THR A 97 -11.72 -0.41 8.11
CA THR A 97 -12.68 0.48 8.78
C THR A 97 -13.94 0.67 7.95
N GLY A 98 -15.05 1.00 8.64
CA GLY A 98 -16.25 1.52 7.99
C GLY A 98 -16.17 3.03 7.78
N GLY A 99 -16.89 3.52 6.77
CA GLY A 99 -16.95 4.95 6.46
C GLY A 99 -15.69 5.51 5.79
N GLU A 100 -15.81 6.75 5.35
CA GLU A 100 -14.70 7.51 4.78
C GLU A 100 -13.74 7.99 5.89
N ILE A 101 -12.44 8.02 5.59
CA ILE A 101 -11.40 8.45 6.52
C ILE A 101 -10.49 9.50 5.86
N SER A 102 -9.83 10.32 6.69
CA SER A 102 -8.84 11.28 6.19
C SER A 102 -7.63 10.59 5.58
N VAL A 103 -6.93 11.31 4.69
CA VAL A 103 -5.66 10.85 4.09
C VAL A 103 -4.65 10.47 5.16
N GLU A 104 -4.47 11.31 6.18
CA GLU A 104 -3.55 11.05 7.30
C GLU A 104 -3.88 9.73 8.01
N LYS A 105 -5.16 9.50 8.33
CA LYS A 105 -5.59 8.25 8.97
C LYS A 105 -5.39 7.06 8.06
N ALA A 106 -5.66 7.20 6.76
CA ALA A 106 -5.41 6.15 5.78
C ALA A 106 -3.93 5.78 5.71
N LEU A 107 -3.03 6.77 5.62
CA LEU A 107 -1.58 6.55 5.61
C LEU A 107 -1.10 5.83 6.88
N GLY A 108 -1.59 6.23 8.05
CA GLY A 108 -1.28 5.55 9.31
C GLY A 108 -1.78 4.09 9.35
N LEU A 109 -3.00 3.83 8.84
CA LEU A 109 -3.51 2.46 8.73
C LEU A 109 -2.70 1.63 7.72
N ILE A 110 -2.29 2.20 6.59
CA ILE A 110 -1.40 1.52 5.63
C ILE A 110 -0.11 1.11 6.32
N ALA A 111 0.52 2.01 7.08
CA ALA A 111 1.75 1.70 7.81
C ALA A 111 1.55 0.60 8.87
N CYS A 112 0.40 0.55 9.54
CA CYS A 112 0.12 -0.49 10.53
C CYS A 112 -0.17 -1.87 9.91
N TYR A 113 -0.88 -1.91 8.77
CA TYR A 113 -1.41 -3.15 8.22
C TYR A 113 -0.55 -3.76 7.10
N TYR A 114 0.17 -2.93 6.34
CA TYR A 114 1.01 -3.38 5.22
C TYR A 114 1.99 -4.52 5.58
N PRO A 115 2.72 -4.49 6.73
CA PRO A 115 3.69 -5.53 7.03
C PRO A 115 3.08 -6.93 7.12
N SER A 116 1.81 -7.03 7.54
CA SER A 116 1.10 -8.31 7.64
C SER A 116 0.63 -8.89 6.30
N LEU A 117 0.68 -8.11 5.22
CA LEU A 117 0.39 -8.57 3.86
C LEU A 117 1.55 -9.35 3.24
N LEU A 118 2.77 -9.20 3.75
CA LEU A 118 3.94 -9.90 3.23
C LEU A 118 3.93 -11.38 3.67
N LYS A 119 4.00 -12.29 2.70
CA LYS A 119 4.28 -13.70 2.92
C LYS A 119 5.70 -13.84 3.44
N ASN A 120 5.87 -14.57 4.54
CA ASN A 120 7.16 -15.01 5.06
C ASN A 120 8.25 -13.91 5.10
N MET A 121 8.13 -12.97 6.04
CA MET A 121 9.16 -11.95 6.30
C MET A 121 10.58 -12.54 6.48
N GLN A 122 10.70 -13.81 6.88
CA GLN A 122 11.97 -14.52 7.06
C GLN A 122 12.74 -14.79 5.76
N ASN A 123 12.10 -14.82 4.58
CA ASN A 123 12.80 -15.09 3.31
C ASN A 123 13.44 -13.84 2.68
N ILE A 124 13.11 -12.64 3.16
CA ILE A 124 13.63 -11.38 2.58
C ILE A 124 15.02 -11.04 3.17
N ALA A 125 15.32 -11.54 4.37
CA ALA A 125 16.65 -11.41 4.98
C ALA A 125 17.72 -12.35 4.37
N ALA A 126 17.31 -13.35 3.58
CA ALA A 126 18.20 -14.32 2.96
C ALA A 126 18.59 -13.98 1.51
N VAL A 127 18.18 -12.80 1.02
CA VAL A 127 18.51 -12.32 -0.33
C VAL A 127 19.38 -11.06 -0.24
N ASN A 128 20.50 -11.16 0.48
CA ASN A 128 21.64 -10.24 0.39
C ASN A 128 22.92 -11.02 0.65
#